data_AF-A0AAU3UFB7-F1
#
_entry.id   AF-A0AAU3UFB7-F1
#
_cell.length_a   1.000
_cell.length_b   1.000
_cell.length_c   1.000
_cell.angle_alpha   90.00
_cell.angle_beta   90.00
_cell.angle_gamma   90.00
#
_symmetry.space_group_name_H-M   'P 1'
#
loop_
_entity.id
_entity.type
_entity.pdbx_description
1 polymer ?
#
loop_
_entity_poly.entity_id
_entity_poly.type
_entity_poly.pdbx_seq_one_letter_code
_entity_poly.pdbx_strand_id
1 'polypeptide(L)'
;MPNLFRAAFAGAAALTVFGAVTGREKLQWAAKPLLMPLLAADVAVNGRDLDPADRAVLLGALAAATVGDVLLIDPDDDRRLITGASSFAVMQTGYSWLWFRRGGRPRAQIAGPRVAAWLGAATLMRFKAPSVALPLTVYGATLGTAATLASDPGLARDAKNIAGVNIPNSDPRSRLAVGALLFTLSDGLIVLRRIFARGEKSRRVTEGVILGTYAAAQYLLADPRAHRG
;
A
#
# COMPACT_ATOMS: atom_id res chain seq x y z
N MET A 1 -23.84 -3.03 11.11
CA MET A 1 -24.00 -1.75 10.38
C MET A 1 -22.79 -1.54 9.49
N PRO A 2 -22.93 -1.03 8.25
CA PRO A 2 -21.77 -0.67 7.44
C PRO A 2 -20.94 0.36 8.21
N ASN A 3 -19.64 0.12 8.27
CA ASN A 3 -18.70 1.01 8.94
C ASN A 3 -18.62 2.32 8.17
N LEU A 4 -19.17 3.40 8.75
CA LEU A 4 -19.31 4.71 8.10
C LEU A 4 -17.97 5.23 7.55
N PHE A 5 -16.88 5.07 8.32
CA PHE A 5 -15.54 5.51 7.90
C PHE A 5 -15.06 4.76 6.66
N ARG A 6 -15.32 3.45 6.59
CA ARG A 6 -14.99 2.61 5.44
C ARG A 6 -15.84 2.93 4.21
N ALA A 7 -17.12 3.27 4.40
CA ALA A 7 -17.98 3.74 3.31
C ALA A 7 -17.52 5.12 2.79
N ALA A 8 -17.19 6.04 3.69
CA ALA A 8 -16.63 7.34 3.33
C ALA A 8 -15.28 7.21 2.61
N PHE A 9 -14.42 6.28 3.07
CA PHE A 9 -13.17 5.95 2.39
C PHE A 9 -13.42 5.48 0.95
N ALA A 10 -14.38 4.57 0.74
CA ALA A 10 -14.73 4.09 -0.59
C ALA A 10 -15.23 5.22 -1.50
N GLY A 11 -16.02 6.16 -0.95
CA GLY A 11 -16.43 7.38 -1.65
C GLY A 11 -15.26 8.28 -2.03
N ALA A 12 -14.36 8.57 -1.09
CA ALA A 12 -13.15 9.35 -1.33
C ALA A 12 -12.23 8.67 -2.36
N ALA A 13 -12.10 7.35 -2.31
CA ALA A 13 -11.33 6.57 -3.27
C ALA A 13 -11.94 6.66 -4.68
N ALA A 14 -13.27 6.50 -4.79
CA ALA A 14 -13.97 6.64 -6.06
C ALA A 14 -13.78 8.05 -6.66
N LEU A 15 -13.89 9.10 -5.85
CA LEU A 15 -13.64 10.49 -6.29
C LEU A 15 -12.18 10.71 -6.71
N THR A 16 -11.23 10.14 -5.98
CA THR A 16 -9.80 10.21 -6.30
C THR A 16 -9.51 9.54 -7.65
N VAL A 17 -10.00 8.32 -7.87
CA VAL A 17 -9.85 7.57 -9.13
C VAL A 17 -10.55 8.29 -10.28
N PHE A 18 -11.78 8.76 -10.07
CA PHE A 18 -12.52 9.52 -11.08
C PHE A 18 -11.77 10.81 -11.45
N GLY A 19 -11.21 11.52 -10.46
CA GLY A 19 -10.38 12.70 -10.68
C GLY A 19 -9.14 12.40 -11.54
N ALA A 20 -8.50 11.25 -11.33
CA ALA A 20 -7.36 10.81 -12.14
C ALA A 20 -7.73 10.49 -13.58
N VAL A 21 -8.75 9.65 -13.79
CA VAL A 21 -9.15 9.23 -15.13
C VAL A 21 -9.66 10.42 -15.97
N THR A 22 -10.34 11.39 -15.33
CA THR A 22 -10.89 12.57 -16.01
C THR A 22 -9.93 13.76 -16.09
N GLY A 23 -8.74 13.68 -15.50
CA GLY A 23 -7.78 14.79 -15.45
C GLY A 23 -8.20 15.96 -14.56
N ARG A 24 -9.13 15.74 -13.61
CA ARG A 24 -9.59 16.75 -12.65
C ARG A 24 -8.68 16.76 -11.42
N GLU A 25 -7.52 17.39 -11.56
CA GLU A 25 -6.49 17.43 -10.51
C GLU A 25 -7.01 17.98 -9.17
N LYS A 26 -7.82 19.05 -9.21
CA LYS A 26 -8.44 19.63 -8.00
C LYS A 26 -9.26 18.62 -7.20
N LEU A 27 -9.92 17.68 -7.88
CA LEU A 27 -10.71 16.65 -7.22
C LEU A 27 -9.80 15.64 -6.50
N GLN A 28 -8.66 15.28 -7.11
CA GLN A 28 -7.67 14.43 -6.47
C GLN A 28 -7.05 15.11 -5.24
N TRP A 29 -6.68 16.39 -5.35
CA TRP A 29 -6.15 17.17 -4.23
C TRP A 29 -7.12 17.25 -3.05
N ALA A 30 -8.43 17.29 -3.31
CA ALA A 30 -9.43 17.31 -2.25
C ALA A 30 -9.69 15.91 -1.65
N ALA A 31 -9.74 14.87 -2.49
CA ALA A 31 -10.19 13.54 -2.06
C ALA A 31 -9.06 12.63 -1.57
N LYS A 32 -7.89 12.65 -2.21
CA LYS A 32 -6.76 11.75 -1.91
C LYS A 32 -6.26 11.92 -0.46
N PRO A 33 -6.08 13.16 0.06
CA PRO A 33 -5.63 13.33 1.45
C PRO A 33 -6.62 12.85 2.50
N LEU A 34 -7.88 12.58 2.14
CA LEU A 34 -8.90 12.07 3.07
C LEU A 34 -8.82 10.55 3.27
N LEU A 35 -8.17 9.82 2.37
CA LEU A 35 -8.15 8.36 2.37
C LEU A 35 -7.61 7.82 3.71
N MET A 36 -6.38 8.16 4.05
CA MET A 36 -5.73 7.60 5.23
C MET A 36 -6.32 8.11 6.56
N PRO A 37 -6.71 9.40 6.71
CA PRO A 37 -7.42 9.87 7.89
C PRO A 37 -8.76 9.16 8.15
N LEU A 38 -9.50 8.79 7.10
CA LEU A 38 -10.75 8.02 7.26
C LEU A 38 -10.47 6.61 7.79
N LEU A 39 -9.42 5.94 7.30
CA LEU A 39 -9.00 4.65 7.86
C LEU A 39 -8.43 4.80 9.28
N ALA A 40 -7.74 5.90 9.58
CA ALA A 40 -7.23 6.16 10.93
C ALA A 40 -8.39 6.38 11.91
N ALA A 41 -9.45 7.08 11.50
CA ALA A 41 -10.67 7.22 12.28
C ALA A 41 -11.36 5.87 12.51
N ASP A 42 -11.40 5.00 11.49
CA ASP A 42 -11.88 3.63 11.63
C ASP A 42 -11.09 2.86 12.72
N VAL A 43 -9.76 2.86 12.64
CA VAL A 43 -8.89 2.22 13.63
C VAL A 43 -9.07 2.84 15.02
N ALA A 44 -9.22 4.16 15.11
CA ALA A 44 -9.39 4.85 16.38
C ALA A 44 -10.70 4.45 17.08
N VAL A 45 -11.78 4.26 16.32
CA VAL A 45 -13.12 3.96 16.86
C VAL A 45 -13.35 2.45 17.02
N ASN A 46 -13.02 1.66 16.00
CA ASN A 46 -13.35 0.23 15.91
C ASN A 46 -12.18 -0.70 16.27
N GLY A 47 -10.97 -0.16 16.43
CA GLY A 47 -9.77 -0.90 16.87
C GLY A 47 -9.43 -0.72 18.34
N ARG A 48 -10.41 -0.39 19.20
CA ARG A 48 -10.17 -0.16 20.65
C ARG A 48 -9.76 -1.42 21.42
N ASP A 49 -10.04 -2.59 20.85
CA ASP A 49 -9.68 -3.90 21.39
C ASP A 49 -8.29 -4.37 20.94
N LEU A 50 -7.57 -3.58 20.15
CA LEU A 50 -6.18 -3.84 19.77
C LEU A 50 -5.23 -3.58 20.96
N ASP A 51 -4.13 -4.34 20.99
CA ASP A 51 -2.98 -4.01 21.84
C ASP A 51 -2.60 -2.53 21.65
N PRO A 52 -2.43 -1.73 22.72
CA PRO A 52 -2.20 -0.29 22.60
C PRO A 52 -0.99 0.07 21.73
N ALA A 53 0.10 -0.71 21.81
CA ALA A 53 1.29 -0.48 21.00
C ALA A 53 1.02 -0.79 19.52
N ASP A 54 0.32 -1.88 19.22
CA ASP A 54 -0.08 -2.21 17.85
C ASP A 54 -1.02 -1.17 17.25
N ARG A 55 -1.99 -0.69 18.03
CA ARG A 55 -2.88 0.39 17.61
C ARG A 55 -2.12 1.67 17.31
N ALA A 56 -1.15 2.03 18.17
CA ALA A 56 -0.31 3.21 17.96
C ALA A 56 0.53 3.09 16.69
N VAL A 57 1.13 1.93 16.43
CA VAL A 57 1.91 1.70 15.20
C VAL A 57 1.02 1.75 13.96
N LEU A 58 -0.18 1.16 14.00
CA LEU A 58 -1.11 1.21 12.87
C LEU A 58 -1.56 2.65 12.56
N LEU A 59 -1.90 3.43 13.59
CA LEU A 59 -2.25 4.85 13.43
C LEU A 59 -1.06 5.68 12.92
N GLY A 60 0.16 5.42 13.43
CA GLY A 60 1.39 6.05 12.96
C GLY A 60 1.69 5.72 11.50
N ALA A 61 1.47 4.48 11.08
CA ALA A 61 1.60 4.06 9.68
C ALA A 61 0.60 4.80 8.78
N LEU A 62 -0.66 4.94 9.19
CA LEU A 62 -1.68 5.69 8.45
C LEU A 62 -1.39 7.20 8.41
N ALA A 63 -0.83 7.77 9.47
CA ALA A 63 -0.37 9.16 9.47
C ALA A 63 0.77 9.35 8.47
N ALA A 64 1.77 8.44 8.45
CA ALA A 64 2.84 8.45 7.47
C ALA A 64 2.31 8.29 6.05
N ALA A 65 1.33 7.41 5.83
CA ALA A 65 0.66 7.24 4.55
C ALA A 65 -0.09 8.51 4.10
N THR A 66 -0.72 9.22 5.04
CA THR A 66 -1.39 10.52 4.74
C THR A 66 -0.38 11.54 4.23
N VAL A 67 0.78 11.64 4.88
CA VAL A 67 1.87 12.52 4.44
C VAL A 67 2.40 12.08 3.07
N GLY A 68 2.60 10.77 2.88
CA GLY A 68 2.99 10.19 1.60
C GLY A 68 2.03 10.53 0.48
N ASP A 69 0.72 10.42 0.72
CA ASP A 69 -0.33 10.71 -0.24
C ASP A 69 -0.30 12.16 -0.72
N VAL A 70 -0.05 13.12 0.18
CA VAL A 70 0.06 14.55 -0.13
C VAL A 70 1.34 14.86 -0.89
N LEU A 71 2.47 14.29 -0.45
CA LEU A 71 3.77 14.51 -1.09
C LEU A 71 3.81 13.91 -2.50
N LEU A 72 3.14 12.77 -2.70
CA LEU A 72 3.09 12.00 -3.95
C LEU A 72 1.91 12.37 -4.86
N ILE A 73 1.37 13.60 -4.79
CA ILE A 73 0.31 14.01 -5.72
C ILE A 73 0.84 14.23 -7.13
N ASP A 74 2.08 14.70 -7.26
CA ASP A 74 2.78 14.78 -8.54
C ASP A 74 3.99 13.81 -8.53
N PRO A 75 3.79 12.55 -8.96
CA PRO A 75 4.85 11.53 -8.96
C PRO A 75 5.86 11.72 -10.10
N ASP A 76 5.66 12.70 -10.98
CA ASP A 76 6.57 12.98 -12.09
C ASP A 76 7.77 13.83 -11.62
N ASP A 77 7.62 14.59 -10.54
CA ASP A 77 8.70 15.27 -9.82
C ASP A 77 9.50 14.29 -8.94
N ASP A 78 10.80 14.15 -9.20
CA ASP A 78 11.71 13.25 -8.49
C ASP A 78 11.75 13.50 -6.98
N ARG A 79 11.76 14.76 -6.55
CA ARG A 79 11.84 15.12 -5.14
C ARG A 79 10.55 14.71 -4.43
N ARG A 80 9.39 14.98 -5.04
CA ARG A 80 8.08 14.57 -4.53
C ARG A 80 7.93 13.05 -4.49
N LEU A 81 8.42 12.37 -5.52
CA LEU A 81 8.47 10.90 -5.59
C LEU A 81 9.30 10.31 -4.46
N ILE A 82 10.51 10.83 -4.23
CA ILE A 82 11.41 10.33 -3.18
C ILE A 82 10.85 10.61 -1.79
N THR A 83 10.34 11.82 -1.53
CA THR A 83 9.81 12.16 -0.21
C THR A 83 8.53 11.41 0.11
N GLY A 84 7.63 11.27 -0.86
CA GLY A 84 6.43 10.43 -0.75
C GLY A 84 6.79 8.96 -0.49
N ALA A 85 7.70 8.39 -1.27
CA ALA A 85 8.19 7.02 -1.07
C ALA A 85 8.84 6.82 0.32
N SER A 86 9.53 7.83 0.83
CA SER A 86 10.12 7.79 2.18
C SER A 86 9.04 7.72 3.27
N SER A 87 7.96 8.48 3.13
CA SER A 87 6.81 8.39 4.04
C SER A 87 6.11 7.02 3.96
N PHE A 88 5.96 6.47 2.75
CA PHE A 88 5.46 5.10 2.60
C PHE A 88 6.42 4.05 3.17
N ALA A 89 7.74 4.26 3.13
CA ALA A 89 8.71 3.36 3.77
C ALA A 89 8.47 3.25 5.28
N VAL A 90 8.16 4.37 5.95
CA VAL A 90 7.79 4.40 7.38
C VAL A 90 6.52 3.60 7.61
N MET A 91 5.49 3.80 6.78
CA MET A 91 4.26 3.01 6.83
C MET A 91 4.53 1.51 6.67
N GLN A 92 5.28 1.10 5.65
CA GLN A 92 5.61 -0.31 5.38
C GLN A 92 6.42 -0.94 6.51
N THR A 93 7.28 -0.16 7.16
CA THR A 93 8.02 -0.60 8.35
C THR A 93 7.07 -0.84 9.53
N GLY A 94 6.09 0.05 9.74
CA GLY A 94 5.03 -0.15 10.74
C GLY A 94 4.22 -1.42 10.49
N TYR A 95 3.78 -1.63 9.25
CA TYR A 95 3.09 -2.88 8.86
C TYR A 95 3.97 -4.13 9.05
N SER A 96 5.25 -4.06 8.66
CA SER A 96 6.19 -5.16 8.87
C SER A 96 6.31 -5.52 10.35
N TRP A 97 6.47 -4.52 11.21
CA TRP A 97 6.55 -4.72 12.65
C TRP A 97 5.28 -5.36 13.21
N LEU A 98 4.10 -4.88 12.78
CA LEU A 98 2.80 -5.40 13.20
C LEU A 98 2.62 -6.88 12.85
N TRP A 99 2.98 -7.28 11.64
CA TRP A 99 2.82 -8.66 11.19
C TRP A 99 3.90 -9.59 11.75
N PHE A 100 5.12 -9.08 11.94
CA PHE A 100 6.18 -9.82 12.62
C PHE A 100 5.82 -10.14 14.07
N ARG A 101 5.30 -9.17 14.83
CA ARG A 101 4.81 -9.39 16.22
C ARG A 101 3.69 -10.43 16.29
N ARG A 102 2.86 -10.53 15.25
CA ARG A 102 1.77 -11.51 15.15
C ARG A 102 2.20 -12.88 14.60
N GLY A 103 3.51 -13.13 14.55
CA GLY A 103 4.05 -14.42 14.17
C GLY A 103 4.26 -14.60 12.66
N GLY A 104 4.05 -13.56 11.85
CA GLY A 104 4.46 -13.55 10.45
C GLY A 104 5.98 -13.69 10.35
N ARG A 105 6.45 -14.66 9.57
CA ARG A 105 7.86 -14.95 9.37
C ARG A 105 8.22 -14.90 7.88
N PRO A 106 9.41 -14.40 7.53
CA PRO A 106 9.87 -14.44 6.16
C PRO A 106 10.12 -15.89 5.75
N ARG A 107 9.36 -16.38 4.77
CA ARG A 107 9.58 -17.71 4.18
C ARG A 107 10.30 -17.58 2.86
N ALA A 108 11.36 -18.35 2.66
CA ALA A 108 12.17 -18.30 1.43
C ALA A 108 11.34 -18.53 0.15
N GLN A 109 10.35 -19.42 0.20
CA GLN A 109 9.44 -19.72 -0.92
C GLN A 109 8.59 -18.52 -1.35
N ILE A 110 8.33 -17.58 -0.43
CA ILE A 110 7.54 -16.36 -0.67
C ILE A 110 8.48 -15.20 -1.02
N ALA A 111 9.58 -15.08 -0.29
CA ALA A 111 10.57 -14.02 -0.46
C ALA A 111 11.31 -14.14 -1.80
N GLY A 112 11.69 -15.34 -2.21
CA GLY A 112 12.52 -15.59 -3.40
C GLY A 112 11.96 -14.96 -4.68
N PRO A 113 10.72 -15.28 -5.11
CA PRO A 113 10.12 -14.66 -6.28
C PRO A 113 10.03 -13.13 -6.20
N ARG A 114 9.79 -12.59 -5.00
CA ARG A 114 9.68 -11.14 -4.78
C ARG A 114 11.02 -10.44 -4.84
N VAL A 115 12.06 -11.04 -4.28
CA VAL A 115 13.44 -10.56 -4.39
C VAL A 115 13.87 -10.56 -5.85
N ALA A 116 13.60 -11.63 -6.60
CA ALA A 116 13.91 -11.69 -8.02
C ALA A 116 13.19 -10.59 -8.82
N ALA A 117 11.88 -10.40 -8.59
CA ALA A 117 11.11 -9.33 -9.23
C ALA A 117 11.66 -7.94 -8.86
N TRP A 118 12.02 -7.72 -7.58
CA TRP A 118 12.58 -6.45 -7.12
C TRP A 118 13.96 -6.17 -7.69
N LEU A 119 14.83 -7.18 -7.80
CA LEU A 119 16.14 -7.02 -8.44
C LEU A 119 15.97 -6.60 -9.91
N GLY A 120 15.04 -7.25 -10.64
CA GLY A 120 14.72 -6.85 -12.00
C GLY A 120 14.23 -5.40 -12.11
N ALA A 121 13.33 -4.99 -11.21
CA ALA A 121 12.83 -3.61 -11.15
C ALA A 121 13.92 -2.60 -10.80
N ALA A 122 14.78 -2.91 -9.82
CA ALA A 122 15.90 -2.06 -9.40
C ALA A 122 16.93 -1.90 -10.53
N THR A 123 17.26 -2.98 -11.23
CA THR A 123 18.13 -2.93 -12.43
C THR A 123 17.51 -2.06 -13.52
N LEU A 124 16.22 -2.25 -13.82
CA LEU A 124 15.52 -1.42 -14.82
C LEU A 124 15.54 0.06 -14.43
N MET A 125 15.23 0.39 -13.18
CA MET A 125 15.28 1.77 -12.67
C MET A 125 16.68 2.35 -12.75
N ARG A 126 17.72 1.57 -12.45
CA ARG A 126 19.11 2.05 -12.55
C ARG A 126 19.46 2.52 -13.96
N PHE A 127 18.92 1.86 -15.00
CA PHE A 127 19.15 2.24 -16.39
C PHE A 127 18.21 3.32 -16.92
N LYS A 128 16.94 3.35 -16.48
CA LYS A 128 15.92 4.24 -17.05
C LYS A 128 15.63 5.49 -16.21
N ALA A 129 15.91 5.45 -14.91
CA ALA A 129 15.63 6.52 -13.96
C ALA A 129 16.68 6.55 -12.83
N PRO A 130 17.97 6.80 -13.15
CA PRO A 130 19.08 6.65 -12.20
C PRO A 130 19.01 7.59 -11.00
N SER A 131 18.37 8.76 -11.13
CA SER A 131 18.19 9.77 -10.06
C SER A 131 17.36 9.25 -8.89
N VAL A 132 16.37 8.39 -9.15
CA VAL A 132 15.44 7.87 -8.14
C VAL A 132 15.69 6.40 -7.79
N ALA A 133 16.59 5.73 -8.52
CA ALA A 133 16.80 4.29 -8.41
C ALA A 133 17.19 3.84 -6.99
N LEU A 134 18.16 4.50 -6.35
CA LEU A 134 18.61 4.12 -5.01
C LEU A 134 17.51 4.34 -3.94
N PRO A 135 16.92 5.55 -3.81
CA PRO A 135 15.83 5.76 -2.86
C PRO A 135 14.66 4.80 -3.05
N LEU A 136 14.24 4.56 -4.31
CA LEU A 136 13.13 3.65 -4.60
C LEU A 136 13.48 2.18 -4.38
N THR A 137 14.75 1.80 -4.50
CA THR A 137 15.21 0.44 -4.14
C THR A 137 15.17 0.24 -2.63
N VAL A 138 15.62 1.23 -1.84
CA VAL A 138 15.53 1.18 -0.37
C VAL A 138 14.08 1.11 0.08
N TYR A 139 13.22 1.96 -0.49
CA TYR A 139 11.78 1.88 -0.27
C TYR A 139 11.21 0.50 -0.65
N GLY A 140 11.58 -0.01 -1.83
CA GLY A 140 11.16 -1.32 -2.32
C GLY A 140 11.51 -2.47 -1.38
N ALA A 141 12.64 -2.40 -0.69
CA ALA A 141 13.01 -3.39 0.33
C ALA A 141 12.05 -3.40 1.53
N THR A 142 11.58 -2.21 1.98
CA THR A 142 10.58 -2.12 3.06
C THR A 142 9.23 -2.69 2.64
N LEU A 143 8.78 -2.36 1.43
CA LEU A 143 7.57 -2.89 0.83
C LEU A 143 7.65 -4.42 0.63
N GLY A 144 8.77 -4.91 0.11
CA GLY A 144 9.00 -6.34 -0.10
C GLY A 144 9.01 -7.13 1.21
N THR A 145 9.56 -6.55 2.28
CA THR A 145 9.52 -7.12 3.64
C THR A 145 8.09 -7.21 4.14
N ALA A 146 7.35 -6.10 4.09
CA ALA A 146 5.95 -6.03 4.50
C ALA A 146 5.11 -7.07 3.73
N ALA A 147 5.23 -7.09 2.41
CA ALA A 147 4.51 -8.04 1.56
C ALA A 147 4.84 -9.50 1.89
N THR A 148 6.12 -9.81 2.14
CA THR A 148 6.58 -11.15 2.55
C THR A 148 5.95 -11.58 3.86
N LEU A 149 5.92 -10.71 4.86
CA LEU A 149 5.30 -11.00 6.15
C LEU A 149 3.79 -11.16 6.03
N ALA A 150 3.09 -10.25 5.34
CA ALA A 150 1.65 -10.31 5.11
C ALA A 150 1.18 -11.60 4.40
N SER A 151 2.10 -12.24 3.67
CA SER A 151 1.84 -13.43 2.88
C SER A 151 2.13 -14.74 3.59
N ASP A 152 2.66 -14.69 4.81
CA ASP A 152 2.92 -15.89 5.60
C ASP A 152 1.59 -16.64 5.87
N PRO A 153 1.46 -17.92 5.49
CA PRO A 153 0.31 -18.74 5.86
C PRO A 153 0.12 -18.85 7.39
N GLY A 154 1.18 -18.63 8.16
CA GLY A 154 1.12 -18.63 9.63
C GLY A 154 0.22 -17.54 10.22
N LEU A 155 -0.02 -16.44 9.49
CA LEU A 155 -0.90 -15.36 9.91
C LEU A 155 -2.39 -15.70 9.79
N ALA A 156 -2.75 -16.58 8.85
CA ALA A 156 -4.12 -17.01 8.58
C ALA A 156 -4.13 -18.51 8.24
N ARG A 157 -3.99 -19.36 9.26
CA ARG A 157 -3.71 -20.80 9.10
C ARG A 157 -4.79 -21.54 8.31
N ASP A 158 -6.03 -21.11 8.45
CA ASP A 158 -7.18 -21.72 7.79
C ASP A 158 -7.41 -21.16 6.37
N ALA A 159 -6.61 -20.17 5.94
CA ALA A 159 -6.68 -19.63 4.60
C ALA A 159 -5.92 -20.51 3.62
N LYS A 160 -6.56 -20.82 2.49
CA LYS A 160 -5.87 -21.46 1.35
C LYS A 160 -4.76 -20.52 0.88
N ASN A 161 -3.52 -21.02 0.80
CA ASN A 161 -2.42 -20.27 0.21
C ASN A 161 -2.19 -20.73 -1.24
N ILE A 162 -2.17 -19.80 -2.19
CA ILE A 162 -1.86 -20.07 -3.59
C ILE A 162 -0.70 -19.16 -3.99
N ALA A 163 0.41 -19.76 -4.42
CA ALA A 163 1.60 -19.03 -4.89
C ALA A 163 2.10 -17.95 -3.91
N GLY A 164 2.05 -18.22 -2.59
CA GLY A 164 2.48 -17.25 -1.59
C GLY A 164 1.50 -16.11 -1.36
N VAL A 165 0.21 -16.31 -1.65
CA VAL A 165 -0.88 -15.38 -1.33
C VAL A 165 -1.97 -16.13 -0.59
N ASN A 166 -2.32 -15.66 0.61
CA ASN A 166 -3.48 -16.15 1.35
C ASN A 166 -4.76 -15.69 0.64
N ILE A 167 -5.62 -16.64 0.29
CA ILE A 167 -6.91 -16.36 -0.34
C ILE A 167 -7.88 -15.88 0.75
N PRO A 168 -8.53 -14.71 0.57
CA PRO A 168 -9.46 -14.17 1.55
C PRO A 168 -10.56 -15.16 1.94
N ASN A 169 -10.74 -15.37 3.24
CA ASN A 169 -11.81 -16.17 3.83
C ASN A 169 -12.48 -15.39 4.99
N SER A 170 -13.12 -16.10 5.92
CA SER A 170 -13.75 -15.52 7.10
C SER A 170 -12.76 -14.89 8.09
N ASP A 171 -11.51 -15.36 8.14
CA ASP A 171 -10.45 -14.75 8.93
C ASP A 171 -9.99 -13.45 8.25
N PRO A 172 -10.15 -12.27 8.87
CA PRO A 172 -9.71 -10.99 8.30
C PRO A 172 -8.22 -10.96 7.94
N ARG A 173 -7.38 -11.72 8.64
CA ARG A 173 -5.92 -11.78 8.42
C ARG A 173 -5.57 -12.36 7.05
N SER A 174 -6.43 -13.20 6.49
CA SER A 174 -6.27 -13.77 5.14
C SER A 174 -6.21 -12.69 4.04
N ARG A 175 -6.75 -11.50 4.30
CA ARG A 175 -6.80 -10.38 3.34
C ARG A 175 -5.48 -9.61 3.24
N LEU A 176 -4.59 -9.75 4.22
CA LEU A 176 -3.33 -8.99 4.29
C LEU A 176 -2.44 -9.26 3.08
N ALA A 177 -2.33 -10.52 2.65
CA ALA A 177 -1.54 -10.91 1.50
C ALA A 177 -2.04 -10.27 0.19
N VAL A 178 -3.36 -10.23 -0.01
CA VAL A 178 -3.99 -9.57 -1.15
C VAL A 178 -3.78 -8.06 -1.10
N GLY A 179 -3.97 -7.46 0.08
CA GLY A 179 -3.70 -6.04 0.29
C GLY A 179 -2.26 -5.65 -0.06
N ALA A 180 -1.28 -6.43 0.41
CA ALA A 180 0.12 -6.17 0.13
C ALA A 180 0.50 -6.41 -1.35
N LEU A 181 -0.13 -7.40 -2.00
CA LEU A 181 0.01 -7.60 -3.44
C LEU A 181 -0.52 -6.41 -4.23
N LEU A 182 -1.72 -5.92 -3.91
CA LEU A 182 -2.31 -4.74 -4.55
C LEU A 182 -1.45 -3.49 -4.35
N PHE A 183 -0.86 -3.32 -3.17
CA PHE A 183 0.07 -2.22 -2.90
C PHE A 183 1.31 -2.33 -3.78
N THR A 184 1.89 -3.53 -3.88
CA THR A 184 3.07 -3.80 -4.70
C THR A 184 2.79 -3.55 -6.19
N LEU A 185 1.60 -3.93 -6.66
CA LEU A 185 1.15 -3.66 -8.02
C LEU A 185 0.98 -2.15 -8.28
N SER A 186 0.36 -1.43 -7.35
CA SER A 186 0.22 0.03 -7.43
C SER A 186 1.58 0.71 -7.63
N ASP A 187 2.56 0.40 -6.78
CA ASP A 187 3.89 1.04 -6.85
C ASP A 187 4.69 0.61 -8.08
N GLY A 188 4.60 -0.67 -8.45
CA GLY A 188 5.17 -1.15 -9.71
C GLY A 188 4.59 -0.38 -10.90
N LEU A 189 3.29 -0.10 -10.90
CA LEU A 189 2.64 0.69 -11.95
C LEU A 189 3.07 2.16 -11.93
N ILE A 190 3.39 2.77 -10.78
CA ILE A 190 3.98 4.12 -10.73
C ILE A 190 5.31 4.14 -11.50
N VAL A 191 6.19 3.16 -11.24
CA VAL A 191 7.49 3.05 -11.93
C VAL A 191 7.29 2.79 -13.42
N LEU A 192 6.38 1.88 -13.80
CA LEU A 192 6.09 1.58 -15.20
C LEU A 192 5.47 2.78 -15.94
N ARG A 193 4.52 3.49 -15.32
CA ARG A 193 3.92 4.72 -15.85
C ARG A 193 5.01 5.74 -16.14
N ARG A 194 5.93 5.95 -15.22
CA ARG A 194 7.04 6.90 -15.35
C ARG A 194 7.96 6.56 -16.53
N ILE A 195 8.29 5.29 -16.71
CA ILE A 195 9.23 4.85 -17.76
C ILE A 195 8.56 4.78 -19.15
N PHE A 196 7.29 4.37 -19.22
CA PHE A 196 6.67 3.96 -20.48
C PHE A 196 5.46 4.82 -20.92
N ALA A 197 4.75 5.51 -20.01
CA ALA A 197 3.55 6.26 -20.38
C ALA A 197 3.88 7.63 -20.97
N ARG A 198 3.83 7.75 -22.30
CA ARG A 198 4.18 8.99 -23.03
C ARG A 198 2.99 9.90 -23.34
N GLY A 199 1.77 9.36 -23.40
CA GLY A 199 0.57 10.12 -23.77
C GLY A 199 -0.31 10.46 -22.57
N GLU A 200 -0.98 11.61 -22.62
CA GLU A 200 -1.82 12.11 -21.52
C GLU A 200 -2.96 11.14 -21.16
N LYS A 201 -3.66 10.58 -22.16
CA LYS A 201 -4.71 9.57 -21.93
C LYS A 201 -4.16 8.31 -21.24
N SER A 202 -3.01 7.81 -21.68
CA SER A 202 -2.36 6.65 -21.06
C SER A 202 -1.94 6.94 -19.62
N ARG A 203 -1.40 8.14 -19.35
CA ARG A 203 -1.03 8.57 -17.99
C ARG A 203 -2.25 8.65 -17.07
N ARG A 204 -3.36 9.24 -17.53
CA ARG A 204 -4.62 9.36 -16.75
C ARG A 204 -5.25 8.01 -16.42
N VAL A 205 -5.32 7.10 -17.40
CA VAL A 205 -5.87 5.75 -17.17
C VAL A 205 -4.98 4.95 -16.22
N THR A 206 -3.66 4.99 -16.44
CA THR A 206 -2.71 4.28 -15.57
C THR A 206 -2.75 4.84 -14.14
N GLU A 207 -2.85 6.17 -13.98
CA GLU A 207 -3.04 6.83 -12.69
C GLU A 207 -4.30 6.34 -11.98
N GLY A 208 -5.42 6.24 -12.70
CA GLY A 208 -6.67 5.69 -12.15
C GLY A 208 -6.52 4.25 -11.64
N VAL A 209 -5.80 3.40 -12.38
CA VAL A 209 -5.52 2.01 -11.95
C VAL A 209 -4.61 1.99 -10.72
N ILE A 210 -3.54 2.78 -10.71
CA ILE A 210 -2.63 2.95 -9.56
C ILE A 210 -3.45 3.30 -8.31
N LEU A 211 -4.21 4.39 -8.37
CA LEU A 211 -4.99 4.88 -7.23
C LEU A 211 -6.08 3.89 -6.79
N GLY A 212 -6.70 3.17 -7.74
CA GLY A 212 -7.68 2.13 -7.44
C GLY A 212 -7.06 0.95 -6.71
N THR A 213 -5.92 0.45 -7.19
CA THR A 213 -5.18 -0.65 -6.53
C THR A 213 -4.62 -0.23 -5.18
N TYR A 214 -4.10 1.00 -5.05
CA TYR A 214 -3.66 1.59 -3.79
C TYR A 214 -4.80 1.69 -2.76
N ALA A 215 -5.95 2.24 -3.15
CA ALA A 215 -7.08 2.39 -2.24
C ALA A 215 -7.61 1.02 -1.79
N ALA A 216 -7.71 0.06 -2.70
CA ALA A 216 -8.09 -1.31 -2.37
C ALA A 216 -7.06 -1.97 -1.43
N ALA A 217 -5.77 -1.76 -1.66
CA ALA A 217 -4.71 -2.24 -0.78
C ALA A 217 -4.89 -1.72 0.65
N GLN A 218 -4.97 -0.40 0.81
CA GLN A 218 -5.08 0.23 2.13
C GLN A 218 -6.38 -0.15 2.86
N TYR A 219 -7.48 -0.29 2.12
CA TYR A 219 -8.74 -0.75 2.69
C TYR A 219 -8.63 -2.13 3.36
N LEU A 220 -7.85 -3.03 2.77
CA LEU A 220 -7.60 -4.37 3.32
C LEU A 220 -6.54 -4.34 4.42
N LEU A 221 -5.44 -3.63 4.19
CA LEU A 221 -4.28 -3.58 5.10
C LEU A 221 -4.58 -2.86 6.41
N ALA A 222 -5.52 -1.91 6.43
CA ALA A 222 -5.87 -1.14 7.61
C ALA A 222 -7.11 -1.69 8.35
N ASP A 223 -7.63 -2.88 8.02
CA ASP A 223 -8.78 -3.46 8.75
C ASP A 223 -8.40 -3.77 10.19
N PRO A 224 -8.98 -3.08 11.20
CA PRO A 224 -8.64 -3.31 12.60
C PRO A 224 -8.80 -4.78 12.98
N ARG A 225 -9.74 -5.49 12.35
CA ARG A 225 -10.00 -6.91 12.64
C ARG A 225 -8.85 -7.82 12.20
N ALA A 226 -8.10 -7.45 11.16
CA ALA A 226 -6.90 -8.17 10.73
C ALA A 226 -5.72 -7.98 11.69
N HIS A 227 -5.85 -7.06 12.66
CA HIS A 227 -4.84 -6.72 13.65
C HIS A 227 -5.23 -7.19 15.06
N ARG A 228 -6.39 -7.80 15.27
CA ARG A 228 -6.72 -8.37 16.59
C ARG A 228 -5.83 -9.56 16.91
N GLY A 229 -5.51 -9.75 18.20
CA GLY A 229 -4.74 -10.88 18.73
C GLY A 229 -5.52 -12.18 18.67
#